data_AF-A0A0F9CUD6-F1
#
_entry.id   AF-A0A0F9CUD6-F1
#
_cell.length_a   1.000
_cell.length_b   1.000
_cell.length_c   1.000
_cell.angle_alpha   90.00
_cell.angle_beta   90.00
_cell.angle_gamma   90.00
#
_symmetry.space_group_name_H-M   'P 1'
#
loop_
_entity.id
_entity.type
_entity.pdbx_description
1 polymer ?
#
loop_
_entity_poly.entity_id
_entity_poly.type
_entity_poly.pdbx_seq_one_letter_code
_entity_poly.pdbx_strand_id
1 'polypeptide(L)'
;MALTTYVQNRRQAEDLVRGVGFDGPPVDQYVLAERLNIEIVEMTLPSWFFGVLVNLKGDFYITLNKGMPEHRKNFTLAHEIAHHQLHGAELAYMKNCKRDFFHREADVFAAELCMPTFILKKEAMKWCNDYRWLAKMFAVSETAMVRKLQELGILKNSHYECRS
;
A
#
# COMPACT_ATOMS: atom_id res chain seq x y z
N MET A 1 17.20 12.83 -6.98
CA MET A 1 16.69 12.78 -5.58
C MET A 1 15.44 11.93 -5.48
N ALA A 2 14.29 12.28 -6.09
CA ALA A 2 13.04 11.50 -5.94
C ALA A 2 13.11 10.01 -6.37
N LEU A 3 13.80 9.70 -7.48
CA LEU A 3 13.95 8.30 -7.94
C LEU A 3 14.69 7.42 -6.92
N THR A 4 15.71 7.97 -6.26
CA THR A 4 16.47 7.27 -5.22
C THR A 4 15.59 7.00 -4.01
N THR A 5 14.76 7.96 -3.61
CA THR A 5 13.83 7.82 -2.49
C THR A 5 12.77 6.77 -2.74
N TYR A 6 12.17 6.72 -3.94
CA TYR A 6 11.15 5.71 -4.25
C TYR A 6 11.72 4.29 -4.29
N VAL A 7 12.97 4.11 -4.76
CA VAL A 7 13.65 2.81 -4.68
C VAL A 7 13.88 2.41 -3.22
N GLN A 8 14.27 3.36 -2.37
CA GLN A 8 14.42 3.13 -0.93
C GLN A 8 13.08 2.77 -0.25
N ASN A 9 11.99 3.48 -0.57
CA ASN A 9 10.67 3.22 0.00
C ASN A 9 10.16 1.83 -0.39
N ARG A 10 10.34 1.43 -1.66
CA ARG A 10 10.00 0.06 -2.09
C ARG A 10 10.82 -0.98 -1.34
N ARG A 11 12.13 -0.76 -1.19
CA ARG A 11 13.00 -1.68 -0.44
C ARG A 11 12.57 -1.81 1.02
N GLN A 12 12.25 -0.71 1.69
CA GLN A 12 11.75 -0.74 3.08
C GLN A 12 10.43 -1.50 3.20
N ALA A 13 9.51 -1.34 2.24
CA ALA A 13 8.28 -2.12 2.19
C ALA A 13 8.57 -3.63 2.02
N GLU A 14 9.44 -4.00 1.08
CA GLU A 14 9.85 -5.40 0.91
C GLU A 14 10.53 -5.98 2.16
N ASP A 15 11.40 -5.21 2.81
CA ASP A 15 12.09 -5.61 4.04
C ASP A 15 11.07 -5.83 5.18
N LEU A 16 10.04 -5.00 5.29
CA LEU A 16 8.94 -5.18 6.25
C LEU A 16 8.14 -6.46 5.97
N VAL A 17 7.74 -6.70 4.72
CA VAL A 17 7.02 -7.92 4.32
C VAL A 17 7.84 -9.17 4.67
N ARG A 18 9.15 -9.16 4.37
CA ARG A 18 10.06 -10.26 4.69
C ARG A 18 10.28 -10.43 6.18
N GLY A 19 10.44 -9.33 6.92
CA GLY A 19 10.68 -9.33 8.36
C GLY A 19 9.52 -9.92 9.15
N VAL A 20 8.28 -9.74 8.68
CA VAL A 20 7.09 -10.36 9.27
C VAL A 20 6.88 -11.81 8.80
N GLY A 21 7.55 -12.22 7.72
CA GLY A 21 7.56 -13.61 7.23
C GLY A 21 6.52 -13.92 6.17
N PHE A 22 5.98 -12.91 5.47
CA PHE A 22 5.07 -13.14 4.34
C PHE A 22 5.84 -13.63 3.10
N ASP A 23 5.41 -14.76 2.54
CA ASP A 23 6.03 -15.39 1.36
C ASP A 23 5.04 -15.61 0.19
N GLY A 24 3.79 -15.18 0.36
CA GLY A 24 2.71 -15.28 -0.61
C GLY A 24 1.64 -14.19 -0.44
N PRO A 25 0.77 -14.01 -1.44
CA PRO A 25 -0.33 -13.05 -1.39
C PRO A 25 -1.63 -13.64 -0.79
N PRO A 26 -2.55 -12.78 -0.30
CA PRO A 26 -2.35 -11.35 -0.06
C PRO A 26 -1.47 -11.10 1.18
N VAL A 27 -0.76 -9.97 1.20
CA VAL A 27 -0.10 -9.50 2.42
C VAL A 27 -1.16 -8.91 3.34
N ASP A 28 -1.28 -9.46 4.54
CA ASP A 28 -2.27 -9.02 5.53
C ASP A 28 -1.81 -7.75 6.25
N GLN A 29 -2.50 -6.64 5.95
CA GLN A 29 -2.17 -5.32 6.49
C GLN A 29 -2.50 -5.19 7.98
N TYR A 30 -3.45 -5.97 8.50
CA TYR A 30 -3.79 -5.97 9.93
C TYR A 30 -2.67 -6.61 10.73
N VAL A 31 -2.12 -7.73 10.25
CA VAL A 31 -0.95 -8.37 10.87
C VAL A 31 0.26 -7.45 10.82
N LEU A 32 0.47 -6.73 9.71
CA LEU A 32 1.56 -5.73 9.64
C LEU A 32 1.37 -4.61 10.66
N ALA A 33 0.16 -4.06 10.81
CA ALA A 33 -0.13 -3.04 11.81
C ALA A 33 0.10 -3.55 13.24
N GLU A 34 -0.37 -4.76 13.55
CA GLU A 34 -0.16 -5.41 14.86
C GLU A 34 1.34 -5.56 15.17
N ARG A 35 2.14 -6.03 14.21
CA ARG A 35 3.60 -6.16 14.35
C ARG A 35 4.31 -4.84 14.60
N LEU A 36 3.70 -3.74 14.19
CA LEU A 36 4.20 -2.39 14.39
C LEU A 36 3.62 -1.71 15.65
N ASN A 37 2.84 -2.43 16.46
CA ASN A 37 2.09 -1.91 17.61
C ASN A 37 1.16 -0.75 17.22
N ILE A 38 0.48 -0.88 16.07
CA ILE A 38 -0.52 0.07 15.59
C ILE A 38 -1.90 -0.56 15.76
N GLU A 39 -2.77 0.07 16.54
CA GLU A 39 -4.14 -0.40 16.73
C GLU A 39 -5.05 0.09 15.60
N ILE A 40 -5.83 -0.81 14.99
CA ILE A 40 -6.77 -0.47 13.93
C ILE A 40 -8.17 -0.32 14.53
N VAL A 41 -8.79 0.84 14.30
CA VAL A 41 -10.16 1.15 14.73
C VAL A 41 -11.05 1.36 13.51
N GLU A 42 -11.89 0.36 13.21
CA GLU A 42 -12.89 0.46 12.14
C GLU A 42 -14.18 1.12 12.63
N MET A 43 -14.63 2.15 11.93
CA MET A 43 -15.88 2.84 12.25
C MET A 43 -16.62 3.33 10.99
N THR A 44 -17.92 3.53 11.11
CA THR A 44 -18.74 4.08 10.02
C THR A 44 -18.46 5.58 9.88
N LEU A 45 -17.86 5.98 8.77
CA LEU A 45 -17.45 7.35 8.50
C LEU A 45 -18.03 7.86 7.17
N PRO A 46 -18.07 9.19 6.95
CA PRO A 46 -18.46 9.76 5.67
C PRO A 46 -17.67 9.14 4.50
N SER A 47 -18.30 8.96 3.35
CA SER A 47 -17.71 8.26 2.20
C SER A 47 -16.45 8.91 1.62
N TRP A 48 -16.21 10.19 1.89
CA TRP A 48 -15.01 10.93 1.49
C TRP A 48 -13.82 10.70 2.43
N PHE A 49 -14.06 10.13 3.61
CA PHE A 49 -13.02 9.82 4.59
C PHE A 49 -12.66 8.34 4.49
N PHE A 50 -11.40 8.03 4.19
CA PHE A 50 -10.94 6.65 4.05
C PHE A 50 -10.24 6.16 5.32
N GLY A 51 -9.25 6.90 5.79
CA GLY A 51 -8.55 6.58 7.04
C GLY A 51 -7.58 7.67 7.45
N VAL A 52 -7.01 7.51 8.64
CA VAL A 52 -5.96 8.39 9.16
C VAL A 52 -5.14 7.68 10.24
N LEU A 53 -3.83 7.85 10.20
CA LEU A 53 -2.91 7.54 11.29
C LEU A 53 -2.93 8.66 12.34
N VAL A 54 -3.10 8.30 13.61
CA VAL A 54 -3.06 9.21 14.75
C VAL A 54 -2.03 8.70 15.76
N ASN A 55 -1.22 9.60 16.30
CA ASN A 55 -0.40 9.33 17.47
C ASN A 55 -1.02 9.97 18.71
N LEU A 56 -1.32 9.18 19.73
CA LEU A 56 -1.84 9.63 21.02
C LEU A 56 -0.85 9.23 22.11
N LYS A 57 -0.08 10.20 22.62
CA LYS A 57 0.88 10.01 23.72
C LYS A 57 1.91 8.89 23.47
N GLY A 58 2.27 8.65 22.22
CA GLY A 58 3.25 7.62 21.84
C GLY A 58 2.62 6.37 21.23
N ASP A 59 1.33 6.12 21.48
CA ASP A 59 0.60 4.99 20.90
C ASP A 59 0.03 5.38 19.53
N PHE A 60 0.09 4.46 18.57
CA PHE A 60 -0.38 4.70 17.20
C PHE A 60 -1.69 3.99 16.93
N TYR A 61 -2.61 4.72 16.29
CA TYR A 61 -3.93 4.23 15.92
C TYR A 61 -4.18 4.54 14.45
N ILE A 62 -4.73 3.58 13.70
CA ILE A 62 -5.29 3.83 12.38
C ILE A 62 -6.80 3.79 12.49
N THR A 63 -7.44 4.93 12.22
CA THR A 63 -8.89 4.95 12.02
C THR A 63 -9.18 4.59 10.58
N LEU A 64 -10.08 3.64 10.35
CA LEU A 64 -10.43 3.15 9.01
C LEU A 64 -11.94 3.20 8.78
N ASN A 65 -12.36 3.67 7.60
CA ASN A 65 -13.77 3.67 7.23
C ASN A 65 -14.24 2.25 6.90
N LYS A 66 -15.12 1.73 7.77
CA LYS A 66 -15.71 0.39 7.68
C LYS A 66 -16.51 0.16 6.39
N GLY A 67 -17.06 1.21 5.80
CA GLY A 67 -17.92 1.13 4.62
C GLY A 67 -17.17 0.92 3.28
N MET A 68 -15.84 0.90 3.29
CA MET A 68 -15.05 0.70 2.07
C MET A 68 -15.02 -0.77 1.63
N PRO A 69 -14.95 -1.04 0.31
CA PRO A 69 -14.61 -2.36 -0.20
C PRO A 69 -13.24 -2.85 0.32
N GLU A 70 -13.06 -4.16 0.45
CA GLU A 70 -11.88 -4.76 1.09
C GLU A 70 -10.55 -4.34 0.43
N HIS A 71 -10.48 -4.34 -0.90
CA HIS A 71 -9.27 -3.89 -1.61
C HIS A 71 -8.92 -2.42 -1.33
N ARG A 72 -9.92 -1.57 -1.04
CA ARG A 72 -9.69 -0.18 -0.64
C ARG A 72 -9.25 -0.09 0.80
N LYS A 73 -9.83 -0.89 1.71
CA LYS A 73 -9.36 -1.01 3.09
C LYS A 73 -7.89 -1.42 3.13
N ASN A 74 -7.51 -2.45 2.39
CA ASN A 74 -6.12 -2.93 2.30
C ASN A 74 -5.16 -1.82 1.85
N PHE A 75 -5.50 -1.10 0.77
CA PHE A 75 -4.65 -0.02 0.29
C PHE A 75 -4.58 1.15 1.29
N THR A 76 -5.71 1.54 1.90
CA THR A 76 -5.73 2.60 2.91
C THR A 76 -4.91 2.23 4.13
N LEU A 77 -5.03 1.01 4.65
CA LEU A 77 -4.20 0.52 5.76
C LEU A 77 -2.71 0.56 5.38
N ALA A 78 -2.35 0.07 4.19
CA ALA A 78 -0.98 0.13 3.71
C ALA A 78 -0.44 1.57 3.58
N HIS A 79 -1.29 2.52 3.17
CA HIS A 79 -0.96 3.94 3.10
C HIS A 79 -0.68 4.54 4.49
N GLU A 80 -1.53 4.25 5.47
CA GLU A 80 -1.33 4.74 6.84
C GLU A 80 -0.12 4.06 7.52
N ILE A 81 0.15 2.78 7.24
CA ILE A 81 1.37 2.09 7.67
C ILE A 81 2.60 2.75 7.04
N ALA A 82 2.55 3.11 5.75
CA ALA A 82 3.64 3.82 5.10
C ALA A 82 3.91 5.18 5.75
N HIS A 83 2.86 5.91 6.12
CA HIS A 83 2.96 7.14 6.88
C HIS A 83 3.67 6.94 8.23
N HIS A 84 3.33 5.88 8.96
CA HIS A 84 4.03 5.52 10.20
C HIS A 84 5.52 5.23 9.94
N GLN A 85 5.83 4.38 8.96
CA GLN A 85 7.20 3.93 8.67
C GLN A 85 8.11 5.05 8.16
N LEU A 86 7.58 5.93 7.29
CA LEU A 86 8.40 6.91 6.58
C LEU A 86 8.45 8.27 7.28
N HIS A 87 7.36 8.69 7.94
CA HIS A 87 7.22 10.06 8.43
C HIS A 87 6.94 10.14 9.94
N GLY A 88 6.52 9.05 10.59
CA GLY A 88 6.25 9.00 12.02
C GLY A 88 5.24 10.06 12.49
N ALA A 89 5.56 10.73 13.61
CA ALA A 89 4.70 11.76 14.22
C ALA A 89 4.70 13.11 13.48
N GLU A 90 5.50 13.29 12.41
CA GLU A 90 5.57 14.55 11.68
C GLU A 90 4.27 14.88 10.91
N LEU A 91 3.33 13.95 10.77
CA LEU A 91 2.06 14.16 10.09
C LEU A 91 1.24 15.33 10.64
N ALA A 92 1.28 15.55 11.96
CA ALA A 92 0.55 16.66 12.60
C ALA A 92 1.12 18.05 12.27
N TYR A 93 2.37 18.13 11.80
CA TYR A 93 3.11 19.38 11.57
C TYR A 93 3.32 19.73 10.09
N MET A 94 2.77 18.94 9.16
CA MET A 94 3.05 19.11 7.73
C MET A 94 2.36 20.36 7.16
N LYS A 95 3.17 21.40 6.93
CA LYS A 95 2.80 22.59 6.13
C LYS A 95 2.37 22.15 4.72
N ASN A 96 1.31 22.79 4.20
CA ASN A 96 0.64 22.43 2.94
C ASN A 96 1.55 22.18 1.73
N CYS A 97 2.74 22.79 1.63
CA CYS A 97 3.61 22.64 0.46
C CYS A 97 4.32 21.28 0.32
N LYS A 98 4.45 20.48 1.39
CA LYS A 98 5.09 19.15 1.33
C LYS A 98 4.12 17.99 1.41
N ARG A 99 2.83 18.25 1.69
CA ARG A 99 1.79 17.23 1.84
C ARG A 99 1.76 16.28 0.64
N ASP A 100 1.69 16.82 -0.57
CA ASP A 100 1.61 16.02 -1.80
C ASP A 100 2.84 15.12 -2.00
N PHE A 101 4.02 15.58 -1.58
CA PHE A 101 5.26 14.80 -1.69
C PHE A 101 5.20 13.58 -0.76
N PHE A 102 4.81 13.77 0.50
CA PHE A 102 4.70 12.69 1.48
C PHE A 102 3.58 11.69 1.15
N HIS A 103 2.43 12.16 0.65
CA HIS A 103 1.40 11.21 0.20
C HIS A 103 1.87 10.38 -1.00
N ARG A 104 2.66 10.94 -1.92
CA ARG A 104 3.25 10.15 -3.02
C ARG A 104 4.26 9.13 -2.50
N GLU A 105 5.06 9.48 -1.50
CA GLU A 105 5.98 8.53 -0.86
C GLU A 105 5.22 7.38 -0.18
N ALA A 106 4.14 7.72 0.52
CA ALA A 106 3.25 6.74 1.15
C ALA A 106 2.55 5.85 0.11
N ASP A 107 2.07 6.41 -1.01
CA ASP A 107 1.46 5.64 -2.11
C ASP A 107 2.44 4.65 -2.74
N VAL A 108 3.70 5.05 -2.95
CA VAL A 108 4.74 4.18 -3.49
C VAL A 108 5.02 3.02 -2.54
N PHE A 109 5.17 3.30 -1.25
CA PHE A 109 5.39 2.27 -0.23
C PHE A 109 4.18 1.34 -0.11
N ALA A 110 2.96 1.90 -0.05
CA ALA A 110 1.72 1.14 0.07
C ALA A 110 1.49 0.22 -1.13
N ALA A 111 1.77 0.70 -2.35
CA ALA A 111 1.68 -0.13 -3.55
C ALA A 111 2.66 -1.31 -3.51
N GLU A 112 3.88 -1.10 -3.01
CA GLU A 112 4.85 -2.18 -2.80
C GLU A 112 4.43 -3.13 -1.68
N LEU A 113 3.85 -2.63 -0.60
CA LEU A 113 3.37 -3.43 0.53
C LEU A 113 2.20 -4.34 0.14
N CYS A 114 1.25 -3.81 -0.66
CA CYS A 114 0.12 -4.57 -1.18
C CYS A 114 0.54 -5.54 -2.29
N MET A 115 1.53 -5.19 -3.11
CA MET A 115 2.01 -6.01 -4.22
C MET A 115 3.54 -6.12 -4.21
N PRO A 116 4.13 -6.88 -3.26
CA PRO A 116 5.59 -6.95 -3.14
C PRO A 116 6.20 -7.53 -4.40
N THR A 117 7.18 -6.83 -4.96
CA THR A 117 7.73 -7.15 -6.29
C THR A 117 8.28 -8.56 -6.34
N PHE A 118 8.93 -9.02 -5.27
CA PHE A 118 9.46 -10.39 -5.20
C PHE A 118 8.37 -11.49 -5.22
N ILE A 119 7.22 -11.25 -4.58
CA ILE A 119 6.07 -12.18 -4.60
C ILE A 119 5.37 -12.09 -5.95
N LEU A 120 5.10 -10.88 -6.42
CA LEU A 120 4.37 -10.63 -7.67
C LEU A 120 5.10 -11.21 -8.88
N LYS A 121 6.42 -11.07 -8.99
CA LYS A 121 7.20 -11.67 -10.09
C LYS A 121 7.07 -13.20 -10.13
N LYS A 122 7.13 -13.84 -8.97
CA LYS A 122 6.98 -15.30 -8.83
C LYS A 122 5.58 -15.75 -9.25
N GLU A 123 4.54 -15.08 -8.78
CA GLU A 123 3.16 -15.43 -9.13
C GLU A 123 2.81 -15.09 -10.58
N ALA A 124 3.25 -13.94 -11.10
CA ALA A 124 3.03 -13.57 -12.50
C ALA A 124 3.60 -14.60 -13.48
N MET A 125 4.81 -15.12 -13.19
CA MET A 125 5.41 -16.19 -13.98
C MET A 125 4.58 -17.48 -13.95
N LYS A 126 4.05 -17.88 -12.78
CA LYS A 126 3.22 -19.08 -12.62
C LYS A 126 1.87 -18.98 -13.33
N TRP A 127 1.30 -17.78 -13.37
CA TRP A 127 -0.06 -17.54 -13.86
C TRP A 127 -0.07 -16.82 -15.22
N CYS A 128 0.99 -16.96 -16.01
CA CYS A 128 1.10 -16.41 -17.37
C CYS A 128 0.73 -14.92 -17.48
N ASN A 129 1.08 -14.13 -16.44
CA ASN A 129 0.78 -12.70 -16.34
C ASN A 129 -0.73 -12.34 -16.41
N ASP A 130 -1.64 -13.25 -16.04
CA ASP A 130 -3.08 -12.96 -15.96
C ASP A 130 -3.35 -11.93 -14.85
N TYR A 131 -3.41 -10.64 -15.23
CA TYR A 131 -3.58 -9.55 -14.29
C TYR A 131 -4.92 -9.61 -13.53
N ARG A 132 -5.97 -10.22 -14.10
CA ARG A 132 -7.27 -10.33 -13.41
C ARG A 132 -7.16 -11.34 -12.29
N TRP A 133 -6.53 -12.49 -12.59
CA TRP A 133 -6.25 -13.49 -11.58
C TRP A 133 -5.31 -12.98 -10.49
N LEU A 134 -4.23 -12.30 -10.88
CA LEU A 134 -3.29 -11.69 -9.95
C LEU A 134 -3.95 -10.61 -9.10
N ALA A 135 -4.80 -9.73 -9.65
CA ALA A 135 -5.50 -8.72 -8.89
C ALA A 135 -6.38 -9.34 -7.79
N LYS A 136 -7.12 -10.40 -8.14
CA LYS A 136 -7.92 -11.17 -7.18
C LYS A 136 -7.05 -11.82 -6.11
N MET A 137 -5.95 -12.44 -6.50
CA MET A 137 -5.00 -13.13 -5.60
C MET A 137 -4.35 -12.18 -4.59
N PHE A 138 -3.98 -10.97 -5.03
CA PHE A 138 -3.37 -9.94 -4.19
C PHE A 138 -4.42 -9.07 -3.45
N ALA A 139 -5.72 -9.34 -3.64
CA ALA A 139 -6.82 -8.55 -3.09
C ALA A 139 -6.72 -7.04 -3.40
N VAL A 140 -6.32 -6.70 -4.63
CA VAL A 140 -6.21 -5.33 -5.15
C VAL A 140 -7.15 -5.10 -6.33
N SER A 141 -7.31 -3.86 -6.77
CA SER A 141 -8.04 -3.58 -8.01
C SER A 141 -7.26 -4.01 -9.26
N GLU A 142 -7.97 -4.38 -10.33
CA GLU A 142 -7.35 -4.71 -11.63
C GLU A 142 -6.47 -3.56 -12.13
N THR A 143 -6.93 -2.31 -12.00
CA THR A 143 -6.18 -1.12 -12.39
C THR A 143 -4.86 -0.98 -11.64
N ALA A 144 -4.84 -1.25 -10.32
CA ALA A 144 -3.61 -1.19 -9.53
C ALA A 144 -2.62 -2.29 -9.96
N MET A 145 -3.12 -3.52 -10.16
CA MET A 145 -2.31 -4.64 -10.63
C MET A 145 -1.70 -4.37 -12.00
N VAL A 146 -2.49 -3.89 -12.97
CA VAL A 146 -2.00 -3.54 -14.32
C VAL A 146 -0.90 -2.50 -14.25
N ARG A 147 -1.10 -1.42 -13.46
CA ARG A 147 -0.07 -0.37 -13.28
C ARG A 147 1.23 -0.96 -12.72
N LYS A 148 1.14 -1.84 -11.71
CA LYS A 148 2.31 -2.49 -11.13
C LYS A 148 3.03 -3.39 -12.13
N LEU A 149 2.29 -4.19 -12.90
CA LEU A 149 2.88 -5.05 -13.93
C LEU A 149 3.52 -4.25 -15.07
N GLN A 150 2.95 -3.10 -15.45
CA GLN A 150 3.56 -2.18 -16.42
C GLN A 150 4.84 -1.53 -15.88
N GLU A 151 4.83 -1.08 -14.63
CA GLU A 151 6.01 -0.55 -13.94
C GLU A 151 7.16 -1.57 -13.91
N LEU A 152 6.84 -2.85 -13.72
CA LEU A 152 7.80 -3.95 -13.73
C LEU A 152 8.21 -4.40 -15.14
N GLY A 153 7.62 -3.85 -16.20
CA GLY A 153 7.86 -4.25 -17.59
C GLY A 153 7.30 -5.62 -17.97
N ILE A 154 6.41 -6.18 -17.16
CA ILE A 154 5.76 -7.48 -17.39
C ILE A 154 4.62 -7.33 -18.41
N LEU A 155 3.87 -6.23 -18.33
CA LEU A 155 2.85 -5.87 -19.32
C LEU A 155 3.28 -4.65 -20.13
N LYS A 156 2.95 -4.63 -21.43
CA LYS A 156 3.14 -3.46 -22.28
C LYS A 156 2.06 -2.40 -22.00
N ASN A 157 2.41 -1.12 -22.16
CA ASN A 157 1.51 0.03 -21.95
C ASN A 157 0.27 0.02 -22.87
N SER A 158 0.28 -0.74 -23.97
CA SER A 158 -0.81 -0.83 -24.94
C SER A 158 -1.97 -1.75 -24.51
N HIS A 159 -1.87 -2.47 -23.38
CA HIS A 159 -2.90 -3.44 -22.97
C HIS A 159 -4.08 -2.83 -22.17
N TYR A 160 -4.02 -1.56 -21.79
CA TYR A 160 -5.07 -0.86 -21.05
C TYR A 160 -5.19 0.59 -21.51
N GLU A 161 -5.91 0.84 -22.61
CA GLU A 161 -6.50 2.16 -22.81
C GLU A 161 -7.68 2.29 -21.86
N CYS A 162 -7.47 3.03 -20.76
CA CYS A 162 -8.53 3.41 -19.86
C CYS A 162 -9.53 4.26 -20.66
N ARG A 163 -10.68 3.69 -21.03
CA ARG A 163 -11.81 4.51 -21.47
C ARG A 163 -12.28 5.30 -20.25
N SER A 164 -11.96 6.60 -20.26
CA SER A 164 -12.45 7.63 -19.33
C SER A 164 -13.96 7.70 -19.29
#